data_AF-A0A811K312-F1
#
_entry.id   AF-A0A811K312-F1
#
_cell.length_a   1.000
_cell.length_b   1.000
_cell.length_c   1.000
_cell.angle_alpha   90.00
_cell.angle_beta   90.00
_cell.angle_gamma   90.00
#
_symmetry.space_group_name_H-M   'P 1'
#
loop_
_entity.id
_entity.type
_entity.pdbx_description
1 polymer ?
#
loop_
_entity_poly.entity_id
_entity_poly.type
_entity_poly.pdbx_seq_one_letter_code
_entity_poly.pdbx_strand_id
1 'polypeptide(L)'
;MINYNGLRTDYVRYYNADYLKKLKKPKARLRCKLRTRLFDRYFGGSEVHGLLLAFSKEITRPYQVVWIIFLLVTTIISAITTRTTIHEFYEHQTATSFTIKQVLALDYPSLIVCPKNPDALRVDDAVAELRQVFPKLSKESAELIIAYAIADAGFANMDKKLGHLTDEHHKKLGYYLKQFKEKTKVNDVHVYIFKKYGYKCEDLFTYCRVAKTEIPCCDVFEEHYLMLRGRCFRLKKWNMTQVDPDDRGSFHVRMKQLDAPLTASNRKQPQVIAYLTQPGREISTYPRFYINYRSYNVIKCKMRRIKMLDSNKYCIADADYGGRDDCYIRKWLYHRLIVPLNCTVFYMKDKNDQHQLCPVGLVASNYENIQNLTIDDSDCLPACARNDITCSHSFDEDTPTRQYIFSKSFPDFQIEFGFSDLEVMLCSV
;
A
#
# COMPACT_ATOMS: atom_id res chain seq x y z
N MET A 1 34.99 8.69 16.51
CA MET A 1 36.42 8.93 16.29
C MET A 1 37.17 8.33 17.46
N ILE A 2 37.76 7.15 17.29
CA ILE A 2 38.68 6.53 18.25
C ILE A 2 39.91 6.14 17.45
N ASN A 3 41.04 6.68 17.90
CA ASN A 3 42.34 6.71 17.25
C ASN A 3 43.16 5.54 17.78
N TYR A 4 43.47 4.54 16.94
CA TYR A 4 44.37 3.44 17.27
C TYR A 4 45.59 3.53 16.36
N ASN A 5 46.62 4.21 16.87
CA ASN A 5 47.97 4.20 16.31
C ASN A 5 48.86 3.35 17.22
N GLY A 6 49.64 2.48 16.59
CA GLY A 6 50.87 1.95 17.18
C GLY A 6 50.77 0.50 17.62
N LEU A 7 51.27 -0.40 16.77
CA LEU A 7 52.26 -1.42 17.16
C LEU A 7 52.80 -2.06 15.88
N ARG A 8 53.97 -1.56 15.49
CA ARG A 8 54.85 -2.03 14.42
C ARG A 8 56.04 -2.67 15.12
N THR A 9 56.20 -3.98 15.03
CA THR A 9 57.45 -4.68 15.35
C THR A 9 57.59 -5.91 14.47
N ASP A 10 58.31 -5.69 13.38
CA ASP A 10 59.35 -6.53 12.77
C ASP A 10 59.50 -7.97 13.27
N TYR A 11 59.15 -8.92 12.40
CA TYR A 11 59.72 -10.27 12.39
C TYR A 11 60.17 -10.61 10.97
N VAL A 12 61.36 -10.14 10.60
CA VAL A 12 62.07 -10.60 9.39
C VAL A 12 62.86 -11.85 9.79
N ARG A 13 62.36 -13.03 9.41
CA ARG A 13 63.14 -14.28 9.49
C ARG A 13 64.23 -14.24 8.42
N TYR A 14 65.47 -14.17 8.88
CA TYR A 14 66.67 -14.52 8.13
C TYR A 14 66.57 -15.97 7.61
N TYR A 15 66.42 -16.14 6.30
CA TYR A 15 66.77 -17.39 5.65
C TYR A 15 68.26 -17.38 5.33
N ASN A 16 69.00 -18.29 5.98
CA ASN A 16 70.42 -18.55 5.74
C ASN A 16 70.68 -18.93 4.28
N ALA A 17 71.33 -18.03 3.54
CA ALA A 17 71.76 -18.22 2.16
C ALA A 17 73.18 -18.82 2.09
N ASP A 18 73.43 -19.96 2.74
CA ASP A 18 74.77 -20.56 2.80
C ASP A 18 74.87 -22.00 2.25
N TYR A 19 73.94 -22.39 1.36
CA TYR A 19 73.94 -23.72 0.72
C TYR A 19 74.19 -23.73 -0.80
N LEU A 20 74.66 -22.63 -1.39
CA LEU A 20 74.96 -22.56 -2.83
C LEU A 20 76.39 -22.07 -3.15
N LYS A 21 77.38 -22.58 -2.42
CA LYS A 21 78.80 -22.52 -2.83
C LYS A 21 79.41 -23.92 -2.88
N LYS A 22 79.15 -24.65 -3.96
CA LYS A 22 80.08 -25.61 -4.59
C LYS A 22 79.41 -26.28 -5.80
N LEU A 23 79.42 -25.60 -6.94
CA LEU A 23 79.35 -26.29 -8.23
C LEU A 23 80.58 -25.90 -9.06
N LYS A 24 81.47 -26.88 -9.18
CA LYS A 24 82.64 -26.90 -10.05
C LYS A 24 82.23 -26.50 -11.47
N LYS A 25 82.99 -25.58 -12.08
CA LYS A 25 82.98 -25.36 -13.53
C LYS A 25 83.39 -26.64 -14.27
N PRO A 26 82.73 -26.98 -15.39
CA PRO A 26 83.42 -27.56 -16.51
C PRO A 26 83.26 -26.72 -17.79
N LYS A 27 84.13 -27.08 -18.73
CA LYS A 27 84.59 -26.33 -19.89
C LYS A 27 83.53 -26.04 -20.95
N ALA A 28 83.83 -25.01 -21.72
CA ALA A 28 83.12 -24.56 -22.91
C ALA A 28 82.80 -25.69 -23.90
N ARG A 29 81.54 -25.75 -24.33
CA ARG A 29 81.14 -26.21 -25.66
C ARG A 29 80.05 -25.26 -26.17
N LEU A 30 80.44 -24.38 -27.09
CA LEU A 30 79.53 -23.71 -28.01
C LEU A 30 78.87 -24.76 -28.89
N ARG A 31 77.54 -24.87 -28.83
CA ARG A 31 76.65 -25.08 -29.99
C ARG A 31 75.18 -24.96 -29.54
N CYS A 32 74.38 -24.27 -30.35
CA CYS A 32 72.94 -23.99 -30.21
C CYS A 32 72.50 -22.83 -29.27
N LYS A 33 73.05 -21.62 -29.51
CA LYS A 33 72.39 -20.34 -29.18
C LYS A 33 71.66 -19.83 -30.43
N LEU A 34 70.44 -20.28 -30.70
CA LEU A 34 69.54 -19.51 -31.60
C LEU A 34 68.07 -19.57 -31.16
N ARG A 35 67.60 -20.68 -30.57
CA ARG A 35 66.26 -20.76 -29.94
C ARG A 35 66.12 -19.94 -28.64
N THR A 36 67.26 -19.55 -28.07
CA THR A 36 67.52 -18.56 -26.99
C THR A 36 66.71 -17.28 -26.98
N ARG A 37 67.01 -16.48 -27.98
CA ARG A 37 66.88 -15.02 -27.87
C ARG A 37 65.46 -14.52 -28.06
N LEU A 38 64.54 -15.37 -28.51
CA LEU A 38 63.14 -14.99 -28.71
C LEU A 38 62.36 -15.05 -27.39
N PHE A 39 62.52 -16.10 -26.60
CA PHE A 39 61.73 -16.24 -25.36
C PHE A 39 62.09 -15.17 -24.33
N ASP A 40 63.38 -14.94 -24.09
CA ASP A 40 63.85 -13.91 -23.13
C ASP A 40 63.51 -12.48 -23.59
N ARG A 41 63.38 -12.24 -24.90
CA ARG A 41 63.07 -10.91 -25.46
C ARG A 41 61.58 -10.56 -25.40
N TYR A 42 60.69 -11.54 -25.48
CA TYR A 42 59.23 -11.33 -25.46
C TYR A 42 58.58 -11.62 -24.10
N PHE A 43 59.19 -12.47 -23.27
CA PHE A 43 58.63 -12.89 -21.97
C PHE A 43 59.48 -12.51 -20.76
N GLY A 44 60.68 -11.95 -20.96
CA GLY A 44 61.62 -11.51 -19.91
C GLY A 44 61.17 -10.33 -19.04
N GLY A 45 59.91 -9.90 -19.18
CA GLY A 45 59.22 -8.95 -18.31
C GLY A 45 57.73 -9.26 -18.17
N SER A 46 57.32 -10.50 -18.45
CA SER A 46 55.90 -10.88 -18.36
C SER A 46 55.47 -10.95 -16.89
N GLU A 47 54.35 -10.31 -16.58
CA GLU A 47 53.71 -10.34 -15.25
C GLU A 47 52.92 -11.64 -15.00
N VAL A 48 52.95 -12.56 -15.97
CA VAL A 48 52.26 -13.86 -15.89
C VAL A 48 53.07 -14.79 -14.99
N HIS A 49 52.61 -14.91 -13.76
CA HIS A 49 53.23 -15.73 -12.73
C HIS A 49 53.32 -17.20 -13.20
N GLY A 50 54.50 -17.80 -13.08
CA GLY A 50 54.75 -19.20 -13.46
C GLY A 50 55.17 -19.41 -14.92
N LEU A 51 55.02 -18.42 -15.82
CA LEU A 51 55.44 -18.55 -17.23
C LEU A 51 56.96 -18.71 -17.37
N LEU A 52 57.73 -18.02 -16.53
CA LEU A 52 59.18 -18.17 -16.45
C LEU A 52 59.60 -19.58 -16.01
N LEU A 53 58.86 -20.21 -15.09
CA LEU A 53 59.16 -21.57 -14.60
C LEU A 53 58.79 -22.66 -15.62
N ALA A 54 57.73 -22.44 -16.40
CA ALA A 54 57.31 -23.33 -17.48
C ALA A 54 58.32 -23.39 -18.63
N PHE A 55 59.06 -22.30 -18.87
CA PHE A 55 59.98 -22.15 -20.02
C PHE A 55 61.44 -21.89 -19.65
N SER A 56 61.79 -21.88 -18.35
CA SER A 56 63.17 -21.70 -17.89
C SER A 56 64.04 -22.88 -18.30
N LYS A 57 65.19 -22.59 -18.91
CA LYS A 57 66.19 -23.59 -19.31
C LYS A 57 66.93 -24.25 -18.15
N GLU A 58 66.84 -23.67 -16.96
CA GLU A 58 67.58 -24.14 -15.77
C GLU A 58 66.84 -25.29 -15.06
N ILE A 59 65.62 -25.59 -15.50
CA ILE A 59 64.70 -26.54 -14.89
C ILE A 59 64.64 -27.84 -15.71
N THR A 60 64.43 -28.98 -15.05
CA THR A 60 64.29 -30.28 -15.71
C THR A 60 62.98 -30.36 -16.52
N ARG A 61 63.04 -31.00 -17.71
CA ARG A 61 61.86 -31.18 -18.59
C ARG A 61 60.59 -31.71 -17.89
N PRO A 62 60.62 -32.72 -16.99
CA PRO A 62 59.40 -33.17 -16.32
C PRO A 62 58.74 -32.06 -15.47
N TYR A 63 59.55 -31.20 -14.83
CA TYR A 63 59.03 -30.10 -14.02
C TYR A 63 58.44 -28.97 -14.88
N GLN A 64 59.01 -28.71 -16.06
CA GLN A 64 58.42 -27.79 -17.05
C GLN A 64 57.02 -28.26 -17.50
N VAL A 65 56.85 -29.56 -17.75
CA VAL A 65 55.54 -30.14 -18.14
C VAL A 65 54.50 -29.95 -17.05
N VAL A 66 54.87 -30.17 -15.78
CA VAL A 66 53.98 -29.92 -14.63
C VAL A 66 53.53 -28.46 -14.57
N TRP A 67 54.46 -27.51 -14.75
CA TRP A 67 54.12 -26.08 -14.78
C TRP A 67 53.22 -25.69 -15.96
N ILE A 68 53.44 -26.27 -17.14
CA ILE A 68 52.56 -26.03 -18.30
C ILE A 68 51.15 -26.56 -18.03
N ILE A 69 51.02 -27.77 -17.49
CA ILE A 69 49.71 -28.33 -17.12
C ILE A 69 49.03 -27.45 -16.06
N PHE A 70 49.77 -27.02 -15.04
CA PHE A 70 49.25 -26.14 -14.00
C PHE A 70 48.77 -24.79 -14.57
N LEU A 71 49.54 -24.16 -15.47
CA LEU A 71 49.14 -22.92 -16.14
C LEU A 71 47.90 -23.10 -17.01
N LEU A 72 47.80 -24.20 -17.75
CA LEU A 72 46.62 -24.51 -18.57
C LEU A 72 45.38 -24.71 -17.68
N VAL A 73 45.49 -25.51 -16.63
CA VAL A 73 44.39 -25.77 -15.69
C VAL A 73 43.95 -24.47 -15.00
N THR A 74 44.88 -23.67 -14.49
CA THR A 74 44.55 -22.39 -13.84
C THR A 74 43.94 -21.38 -14.81
N THR A 75 44.40 -21.33 -16.05
CA THR A 75 43.79 -20.47 -17.10
C THR A 75 42.37 -20.91 -17.42
N ILE A 76 42.12 -22.22 -17.55
CA ILE A 76 40.77 -22.75 -17.78
C ILE A 76 39.85 -22.43 -16.60
N ILE A 77 40.30 -22.67 -15.35
CA ILE A 77 39.52 -22.34 -14.14
C ILE A 77 39.24 -20.84 -14.10
N SER A 78 40.24 -19.99 -14.32
CA SER A 78 40.07 -18.53 -14.34
C SER A 78 39.09 -18.06 -15.43
N ALA A 79 39.11 -18.67 -16.62
CA ALA A 79 38.17 -18.36 -17.69
C ALA A 79 36.75 -18.78 -17.32
N ILE A 80 36.58 -19.96 -16.70
CA ILE A 80 35.28 -20.44 -16.20
C ILE A 80 34.76 -19.49 -15.10
N THR A 81 35.56 -19.18 -14.09
CA THR A 81 35.17 -18.28 -12.99
C THR A 81 34.83 -16.88 -13.49
N THR A 82 35.65 -16.33 -14.39
CA THR A 82 35.36 -15.02 -15.00
C THR A 82 34.03 -15.06 -15.75
N ARG A 83 33.78 -16.11 -16.54
CA ARG A 83 32.51 -16.27 -17.26
C ARG A 83 31.32 -16.37 -16.30
N THR A 84 31.43 -17.13 -15.22
CA THR A 84 30.35 -17.27 -14.23
C THR A 84 30.09 -15.96 -13.52
N THR A 85 31.12 -15.24 -13.06
CA THR A 85 30.95 -13.94 -12.38
C THR A 85 30.36 -12.87 -13.31
N ILE A 86 30.77 -12.84 -14.59
CA ILE A 86 30.18 -11.92 -15.57
C ILE A 86 28.71 -12.30 -15.83
N HIS A 87 28.39 -13.60 -15.90
CA HIS A 87 27.01 -14.05 -16.07
C HIS A 87 26.14 -13.63 -14.87
N GLU A 88 26.58 -13.88 -13.64
CA GLU A 88 25.90 -13.45 -12.41
C GLU A 88 25.72 -11.92 -12.35
N PHE A 89 26.71 -11.15 -12.82
CA PHE A 89 26.60 -9.71 -12.93
C PHE A 89 25.49 -9.28 -13.90
N TYR A 90 25.39 -9.93 -15.07
CA TYR A 90 24.31 -9.66 -16.03
C TYR A 90 22.93 -10.17 -15.58
N GLU A 91 22.87 -11.10 -14.63
CA GLU A 91 21.61 -11.54 -14.04
C GLU A 91 20.98 -10.49 -13.10
N HIS A 92 21.67 -9.38 -12.81
CA HIS A 92 21.16 -8.31 -11.93
C HIS A 92 20.66 -8.83 -10.58
N GLN A 93 21.40 -9.75 -9.97
CA GLN A 93 21.03 -10.32 -8.68
C GLN A 93 20.93 -9.20 -7.63
N THR A 94 19.82 -9.18 -6.90
CA THR A 94 19.53 -8.20 -5.84
C THR A 94 19.50 -8.92 -4.49
N ALA A 95 19.95 -8.23 -3.45
CA ALA A 95 19.91 -8.72 -2.09
C ALA A 95 18.99 -7.81 -1.27
N THR A 96 18.01 -8.41 -0.58
CA THR A 96 17.12 -7.63 0.28
C THR A 96 17.76 -7.39 1.64
N SER A 97 17.83 -6.13 2.05
CA SER A 97 18.21 -5.72 3.39
C SER A 97 16.98 -5.42 4.23
N PHE A 98 16.90 -6.04 5.41
CA PHE A 98 15.87 -5.79 6.41
C PHE A 98 16.52 -5.15 7.64
N THR A 99 16.04 -4.00 8.06
CA THR A 99 16.49 -3.33 9.29
C THR A 99 15.28 -2.86 10.08
N ILE A 100 15.18 -3.30 11.33
CA ILE A 100 14.17 -2.78 12.26
C ILE A 100 14.79 -1.60 13.00
N LYS A 101 14.13 -0.44 12.95
CA LYS A 101 14.55 0.76 13.69
C LYS A 101 13.46 1.17 14.66
N GLN A 102 13.84 1.35 15.92
CA GLN A 102 13.03 2.06 16.89
C GLN A 102 13.05 3.55 16.57
N VAL A 103 11.88 4.19 16.62
CA VAL A 103 11.69 5.60 16.35
C VAL A 103 10.99 6.27 17.52
N LEU A 104 11.22 7.58 17.69
CA LEU A 104 10.62 8.33 18.78
C LEU A 104 9.13 8.61 18.55
N ALA A 105 8.70 8.63 17.28
CA ALA A 105 7.33 8.96 16.92
C ALA A 105 6.96 8.37 15.55
N LEU A 106 5.68 8.02 15.40
CA LEU A 106 5.08 7.59 14.12
C LEU A 106 3.80 8.36 13.83
N ASP A 107 3.62 8.83 12.61
CA ASP A 107 2.35 9.41 12.17
C ASP A 107 1.25 8.35 12.25
N TYR A 108 0.13 8.66 12.89
CA TYR A 108 -1.00 7.72 12.91
C TYR A 108 -1.43 7.35 11.49
N PRO A 109 -1.86 6.09 11.28
CA PRO A 109 -2.56 5.75 10.04
C PRO A 109 -3.81 6.61 9.90
N SER A 110 -4.13 6.99 8.67
CA SER A 110 -5.37 7.69 8.35
C SER A 110 -6.54 6.73 8.51
N LEU A 111 -7.33 6.94 9.56
CA LEU A 111 -8.57 6.23 9.81
C LEU A 111 -9.70 6.84 8.98
N ILE A 112 -10.37 6.04 8.15
CA ILE A 112 -11.61 6.42 7.47
C ILE A 112 -12.76 5.59 8.03
N VAL A 113 -13.80 6.25 8.50
CA VAL A 113 -14.95 5.65 9.16
C VAL A 113 -16.19 5.85 8.29
N CYS A 114 -16.84 4.75 7.92
CA CYS A 114 -18.04 4.74 7.11
C CYS A 114 -19.17 3.97 7.80
N PRO A 115 -20.44 4.37 7.66
CA PRO A 115 -21.57 3.48 7.94
C PRO A 115 -21.50 2.26 7.02
N LYS A 116 -22.01 1.10 7.47
CA LYS A 116 -22.05 -0.11 6.63
C LYS A 116 -22.95 0.06 5.41
N ASN A 117 -24.09 0.73 5.59
CA ASN A 117 -25.04 1.02 4.53
C ASN A 117 -25.01 2.52 4.18
N PRO A 118 -25.17 2.89 2.90
CA PRO A 118 -25.03 4.28 2.45
C PRO A 118 -26.26 5.15 2.76
N ASP A 119 -27.30 4.58 3.35
CA ASP A 119 -28.57 5.24 3.70
C ASP A 119 -28.53 5.93 5.08
N ALA A 120 -27.34 6.22 5.61
CA ALA A 120 -27.14 7.07 6.78
C ALA A 120 -27.51 8.54 6.45
N LEU A 121 -28.79 8.76 6.17
CA LEU A 121 -29.38 10.03 5.79
C LEU A 121 -30.59 10.26 6.68
N ARG A 122 -30.95 11.54 6.84
CA ARG A 122 -32.24 11.94 7.39
C ARG A 122 -33.34 11.72 6.34
N VAL A 123 -33.64 10.45 6.06
CA VAL A 123 -34.53 10.04 4.97
C VAL A 123 -35.95 10.54 5.17
N ASP A 124 -36.46 10.59 6.40
CA ASP A 124 -37.80 11.10 6.66
C ASP A 124 -37.93 12.59 6.25
N ASP A 125 -36.89 13.41 6.46
CA ASP A 125 -36.84 14.81 6.01
C ASP A 125 -36.79 14.89 4.47
N ALA A 126 -35.96 14.05 3.83
CA ALA A 126 -35.84 13.99 2.38
C ALA A 126 -37.16 13.56 1.71
N VAL A 127 -37.84 12.58 2.30
CA VAL A 127 -39.17 12.13 1.88
C VAL A 127 -40.21 13.23 2.05
N ALA A 128 -40.15 13.99 3.15
CA ALA A 128 -41.06 15.11 3.38
C ALA A 128 -40.91 16.18 2.28
N GLU A 129 -39.68 16.60 1.95
CA GLU A 129 -39.45 17.55 0.86
C GLU A 129 -39.89 16.98 -0.49
N LEU A 130 -39.56 15.72 -0.79
CA LEU A 130 -39.95 15.10 -2.05
C LEU A 130 -41.48 15.07 -2.22
N ARG A 131 -42.22 14.82 -1.13
CA ARG A 131 -43.69 14.85 -1.13
C ARG A 131 -44.25 16.27 -1.18
N GLN A 132 -43.53 17.30 -0.74
CA GLN A 132 -43.93 18.68 -0.99
C GLN A 132 -43.83 19.01 -2.49
N VAL A 133 -42.78 18.54 -3.16
CA VAL A 133 -42.57 18.73 -4.61
C VAL A 133 -43.55 17.89 -5.44
N PHE A 134 -43.93 16.71 -4.94
CA PHE A 134 -44.86 15.78 -5.57
C PHE A 134 -45.93 15.28 -4.57
N PRO A 135 -46.99 16.07 -4.30
CA PRO A 135 -47.98 15.77 -3.26
C PRO A 135 -48.71 14.43 -3.40
N LYS A 136 -48.79 13.90 -4.62
CA LYS A 136 -49.47 12.63 -4.92
C LYS A 136 -48.61 11.38 -4.68
N LEU A 137 -47.33 11.53 -4.30
CA LEU A 137 -46.48 10.39 -3.98
C LEU A 137 -46.83 9.78 -2.62
N SER A 138 -46.95 8.45 -2.59
CA SER A 138 -47.00 7.70 -1.34
C SER A 138 -45.66 7.77 -0.60
N LYS A 139 -45.65 7.44 0.70
CA LYS A 139 -44.41 7.43 1.48
C LYS A 139 -43.42 6.42 0.92
N GLU A 140 -43.90 5.24 0.56
CA GLU A 140 -43.11 4.12 0.05
C GLU A 140 -42.50 4.47 -1.31
N SER A 141 -43.27 5.14 -2.17
CA SER A 141 -42.78 5.60 -3.47
C SER A 141 -41.69 6.67 -3.32
N ALA A 142 -41.85 7.57 -2.35
CA ALA A 142 -40.86 8.60 -2.03
C ALA A 142 -39.57 7.98 -1.45
N GLU A 143 -39.70 7.02 -0.53
CA GLU A 143 -38.56 6.25 0.00
C GLU A 143 -37.82 5.49 -1.11
N LEU A 144 -38.54 4.89 -2.06
CA LEU A 144 -37.94 4.22 -3.21
C LEU A 144 -37.18 5.20 -4.11
N ILE A 145 -37.67 6.43 -4.30
CA ILE A 145 -36.97 7.48 -5.06
C ILE A 145 -35.67 7.89 -4.34
N ILE A 146 -35.68 8.03 -3.02
CA ILE A 146 -34.45 8.31 -2.25
C ILE A 146 -33.48 7.12 -2.33
N ALA A 147 -33.97 5.89 -2.19
CA ALA A 147 -33.16 4.68 -2.37
C ALA A 147 -32.53 4.63 -3.77
N TYR A 148 -33.30 4.99 -4.80
CA TYR A 148 -32.84 5.09 -6.17
C TYR A 148 -31.76 6.16 -6.33
N ALA A 149 -31.89 7.33 -5.70
CA ALA A 149 -30.86 8.38 -5.74
C ALA A 149 -29.54 7.94 -5.08
N ILE A 150 -29.60 7.16 -4.00
CA ILE A 150 -28.40 6.62 -3.35
C ILE A 150 -27.70 5.62 -4.28
N ALA A 151 -28.47 4.74 -4.93
CA ALA A 151 -27.95 3.80 -5.91
C ALA A 151 -27.42 4.49 -7.17
N ASP A 152 -28.05 5.60 -7.59
CA ASP A 152 -27.65 6.42 -8.74
C ASP A 152 -26.40 7.26 -8.45
N ALA A 153 -26.07 7.49 -7.18
CA ALA A 153 -24.74 7.92 -6.79
C ALA A 153 -23.69 6.79 -6.90
N GLY A 154 -24.10 5.54 -7.17
CA GLY A 154 -23.20 4.39 -7.31
C GLY A 154 -22.82 3.75 -5.97
N PHE A 155 -23.53 4.04 -4.88
CA PHE A 155 -23.24 3.45 -3.57
C PHE A 155 -23.87 2.05 -3.41
N ALA A 156 -23.10 1.15 -2.79
CA ALA A 156 -23.42 -0.27 -2.62
C ALA A 156 -24.55 -0.54 -1.62
N ASN A 157 -24.97 -1.81 -1.52
CA ASN A 157 -25.98 -2.30 -0.57
C ASN A 157 -27.42 -1.77 -0.79
N MET A 158 -27.72 -1.31 -2.01
CA MET A 158 -29.08 -0.96 -2.44
C MET A 158 -29.73 -2.05 -3.31
N ASP A 159 -29.06 -3.19 -3.49
CA ASP A 159 -29.50 -4.35 -4.30
C ASP A 159 -30.90 -4.85 -3.89
N LYS A 160 -31.19 -4.96 -2.60
CA LYS A 160 -32.52 -5.39 -2.12
C LYS A 160 -33.65 -4.46 -2.55
N LYS A 161 -33.37 -3.16 -2.73
CA LYS A 161 -34.36 -2.16 -3.16
C LYS A 161 -34.47 -2.06 -4.68
N LEU A 162 -33.39 -2.36 -5.40
CA LEU A 162 -33.35 -2.21 -6.85
C LEU A 162 -33.54 -3.52 -7.64
N GLY A 163 -33.23 -4.68 -7.06
CA GLY A 163 -33.14 -5.95 -7.78
C GLY A 163 -34.46 -6.49 -8.35
N HIS A 164 -35.59 -5.89 -7.98
CA HIS A 164 -36.92 -6.23 -8.51
C HIS A 164 -37.46 -5.17 -9.49
N LEU A 165 -36.69 -4.11 -9.76
CA LEU A 165 -37.11 -3.04 -10.64
C LEU A 165 -36.96 -3.47 -12.12
N THR A 166 -37.93 -3.08 -12.93
CA THR A 166 -37.91 -3.27 -14.39
C THR A 166 -37.43 -1.98 -15.07
N ASP A 167 -37.12 -2.05 -16.37
CA ASP A 167 -36.74 -0.86 -17.17
C ASP A 167 -37.76 0.29 -17.07
N GLU A 168 -39.05 -0.03 -16.98
CA GLU A 168 -40.11 0.97 -16.80
C GLU A 168 -40.00 1.66 -15.44
N HIS A 169 -39.70 0.89 -14.38
CA HIS A 169 -39.46 1.45 -13.05
C HIS A 169 -38.23 2.38 -13.07
N HIS A 170 -37.13 1.99 -13.71
CA HIS A 170 -35.93 2.83 -13.86
C HIS A 170 -36.26 4.16 -14.56
N LYS A 171 -36.99 4.11 -15.68
CA LYS A 171 -37.43 5.31 -16.41
C LYS A 171 -38.29 6.22 -15.54
N LYS A 172 -39.24 5.65 -14.79
CA LYS A 172 -40.14 6.40 -13.90
C LYS A 172 -39.38 7.06 -12.74
N LEU A 173 -38.49 6.34 -12.06
CA LEU A 173 -37.71 6.86 -10.94
C LEU A 173 -36.70 7.93 -11.41
N GLY A 174 -36.02 7.69 -12.54
CA GLY A 174 -35.15 8.69 -13.18
C GLY A 174 -35.90 9.97 -13.55
N TYR A 175 -37.15 9.85 -14.06
CA TYR A 175 -38.01 11.00 -14.32
C TYR A 175 -38.29 11.81 -13.05
N TYR A 176 -38.66 11.15 -11.94
CA TYR A 176 -38.91 11.86 -10.67
C TYR A 176 -37.67 12.58 -10.15
N LEU A 177 -36.48 11.97 -10.21
CA LEU A 177 -35.26 12.63 -9.76
C LEU A 177 -34.87 13.80 -10.66
N LYS A 178 -35.05 13.68 -11.99
CA LYS A 178 -34.84 14.80 -12.92
C LYS A 178 -35.81 15.95 -12.64
N GLN A 179 -37.09 15.65 -12.44
CA GLN A 179 -38.09 16.65 -12.08
C GLN A 179 -37.82 17.27 -10.70
N PHE A 180 -37.33 16.48 -9.74
CA PHE A 180 -36.95 16.97 -8.43
C PHE A 180 -35.80 17.97 -8.56
N LYS A 181 -34.78 17.64 -9.35
CA LYS A 181 -33.66 18.54 -9.69
C LYS A 181 -34.15 19.87 -10.29
N GLU A 182 -35.03 19.81 -11.29
CA GLU A 182 -35.57 20.99 -11.98
C GLU A 182 -36.41 21.87 -11.04
N LYS A 183 -37.33 21.27 -10.27
CA LYS A 183 -38.23 22.00 -9.37
C LYS A 183 -37.52 22.60 -8.15
N THR A 184 -36.49 21.94 -7.63
CA THR A 184 -35.65 22.45 -6.54
C THR A 184 -34.54 23.39 -7.00
N LYS A 185 -34.35 23.52 -8.32
CA LYS A 185 -33.32 24.38 -8.96
C LYS A 185 -31.90 24.06 -8.47
N VAL A 186 -31.59 22.78 -8.32
CA VAL A 186 -30.26 22.32 -7.88
C VAL A 186 -29.40 21.86 -9.06
N ASN A 187 -28.10 22.15 -9.02
CA ASN A 187 -27.18 21.79 -10.10
C ASN A 187 -27.00 20.27 -10.21
N ASP A 188 -26.84 19.60 -9.07
CA ASP A 188 -26.69 18.16 -8.95
C ASP A 188 -27.55 17.66 -7.79
N VAL A 189 -28.46 16.73 -8.10
CA VAL A 189 -29.41 16.19 -7.13
C VAL A 189 -28.73 15.31 -6.09
N HIS A 190 -27.66 14.59 -6.46
CA HIS A 190 -26.90 13.75 -5.55
C HIS A 190 -26.17 14.62 -4.53
N VAL A 191 -25.43 15.62 -5.02
CA VAL A 191 -24.72 16.56 -4.14
C VAL A 191 -25.71 17.23 -3.18
N TYR A 192 -26.87 17.65 -3.68
CA TYR A 192 -27.91 18.25 -2.86
C TYR A 192 -28.42 17.30 -1.76
N ILE A 193 -28.78 16.06 -2.12
CA ILE A 193 -29.30 15.08 -1.16
C ILE A 193 -28.26 14.78 -0.08
N PHE A 194 -27.03 14.43 -0.46
CA PHE A 194 -26.01 14.03 0.52
C PHE A 194 -25.52 15.20 1.37
N LYS A 195 -25.49 16.43 0.84
CA LYS A 195 -25.11 17.63 1.60
C LYS A 195 -26.21 18.09 2.55
N LYS A 196 -27.47 18.06 2.13
CA LYS A 196 -28.61 18.54 2.94
C LYS A 196 -29.07 17.49 3.96
N TYR A 197 -29.13 16.22 3.56
CA TYR A 197 -29.71 15.14 4.36
C TYR A 197 -28.71 14.16 4.93
N GLY A 198 -27.45 14.19 4.50
CA GLY A 198 -26.43 13.32 5.07
C GLY A 198 -26.08 13.69 6.50
N TYR A 199 -25.75 12.67 7.29
CA TYR A 199 -25.26 12.80 8.65
C TYR A 199 -24.00 13.69 8.73
N LYS A 200 -23.88 14.42 9.83
CA LYS A 200 -22.74 15.28 10.15
C LYS A 200 -21.74 14.56 11.05
N CYS A 201 -20.61 15.21 11.29
CA CYS A 201 -19.59 14.68 12.18
C CYS A 201 -20.13 14.44 13.60
N GLU A 202 -20.93 15.38 14.11
CA GLU A 202 -21.50 15.34 15.47
C GLU A 202 -22.61 14.28 15.63
N ASP A 203 -23.19 13.85 14.51
CA ASP A 203 -24.17 12.76 14.47
C ASP A 203 -23.47 11.41 14.63
N LEU A 204 -22.22 11.27 14.16
CA LEU A 204 -21.44 10.05 14.24
C LEU A 204 -20.54 10.00 15.48
N PHE A 205 -19.69 11.00 15.69
CA PHE A 205 -18.66 10.97 16.73
C PHE A 205 -19.15 11.56 18.05
N THR A 206 -18.72 10.94 19.15
CA THR A 206 -19.03 11.42 20.52
C THR A 206 -17.80 11.79 21.30
N TYR A 207 -16.70 11.09 21.08
CA TYR A 207 -15.50 11.21 21.89
C TYR A 207 -14.28 10.77 21.11
N CYS A 208 -13.24 11.59 21.15
CA CYS A 208 -11.93 11.28 20.57
C CYS A 208 -10.86 11.57 21.61
N ARG A 209 -9.93 10.63 21.75
CA ARG A 209 -8.78 10.78 22.64
C ARG A 209 -7.54 10.26 21.94
N VAL A 210 -6.46 11.02 22.05
CA VAL A 210 -5.13 10.61 21.61
C VAL A 210 -4.26 10.48 22.84
N ALA A 211 -3.73 9.28 23.08
CA ALA A 211 -3.04 8.96 24.31
C ALA A 211 -3.89 9.36 25.54
N LYS A 212 -3.51 10.37 26.31
CA LYS A 212 -4.24 10.86 27.49
C LYS A 212 -5.06 12.13 27.25
N THR A 213 -5.01 12.70 26.05
CA THR A 213 -5.61 14.00 25.74
C THR A 213 -6.91 13.83 24.97
N GLU A 214 -8.00 14.32 25.55
CA GLU A 214 -9.28 14.43 24.84
C GLU A 214 -9.22 15.58 23.84
N ILE A 215 -9.77 15.35 22.65
CA ILE A 215 -9.77 16.31 21.55
C ILE A 215 -11.14 16.34 20.87
N PRO A 216 -11.54 17.48 20.27
CA PRO A 216 -12.76 17.54 19.48
C PRO A 216 -12.63 16.67 18.22
N CYS A 217 -13.50 15.67 18.07
CA CYS A 217 -13.47 14.77 16.91
C CYS A 217 -13.60 15.52 15.59
N CYS A 218 -14.49 16.51 15.51
CA CYS A 218 -14.80 17.22 14.26
C CYS A 218 -13.73 18.21 13.83
N ASP A 219 -12.75 18.50 14.70
CA ASP A 219 -11.57 19.27 14.33
C ASP A 219 -10.57 18.39 13.58
N VAL A 220 -10.49 17.09 13.92
CA VAL A 220 -9.52 16.15 13.35
C VAL A 220 -10.08 15.24 12.26
N PHE A 221 -11.40 15.11 12.12
CA PHE A 221 -12.04 14.39 11.03
C PHE A 221 -12.58 15.34 9.95
N GLU A 222 -12.49 14.94 8.69
CA GLU A 222 -13.09 15.64 7.54
C GLU A 222 -14.01 14.73 6.75
N GLU A 223 -14.97 15.34 6.06
CA GLU A 223 -15.87 14.61 5.17
C GLU A 223 -15.11 14.03 3.98
N HIS A 224 -15.34 12.76 3.69
CA HIS A 224 -14.69 12.06 2.60
C HIS A 224 -15.65 11.06 1.98
N TYR A 225 -15.72 10.99 0.65
CA TYR A 225 -16.54 10.00 -0.03
C TYR A 225 -15.67 8.83 -0.48
N LEU A 226 -15.98 7.65 0.05
CA LEU A 226 -15.26 6.43 -0.30
C LEU A 226 -16.03 5.67 -1.39
N MET A 227 -15.29 5.18 -2.38
CA MET A 227 -15.81 4.45 -3.54
C MET A 227 -16.80 3.36 -3.12
N LEU A 228 -18.01 3.38 -3.69
CA LEU A 228 -19.13 2.48 -3.38
C LEU A 228 -19.68 2.55 -1.93
N ARG A 229 -19.03 3.24 -0.98
CA ARG A 229 -19.53 3.34 0.41
C ARG A 229 -20.39 4.55 0.68
N GLY A 230 -20.10 5.66 0.01
CA GLY A 230 -20.78 6.92 0.28
C GLY A 230 -20.02 7.84 1.21
N ARG A 231 -20.76 8.70 1.90
CA ARG A 231 -20.19 9.69 2.81
C ARG A 231 -19.59 9.00 4.02
N CYS A 232 -18.35 9.31 4.30
CA CYS A 232 -17.51 8.82 5.39
C CYS A 232 -16.78 10.00 6.05
N PHE A 233 -16.05 9.70 7.13
CA PHE A 233 -15.16 10.66 7.77
C PHE A 233 -13.73 10.14 7.79
N ARG A 234 -12.80 10.92 7.25
CA ARG A 234 -11.36 10.63 7.21
C ARG A 234 -10.65 11.43 8.29
N LEU A 235 -9.75 10.79 9.03
CA LEU A 235 -8.82 11.47 9.92
C LEU A 235 -7.90 12.34 9.06
N LYS A 236 -7.95 13.66 9.28
CA LYS A 236 -7.12 14.63 8.58
C LYS A 236 -5.66 14.27 8.77
N LYS A 237 -4.82 14.60 7.77
CA LYS A 237 -3.37 14.62 7.96
C LYS A 237 -3.02 15.79 8.89
N TRP A 238 -3.23 15.57 10.16
CA TRP A 238 -2.84 16.46 11.24
C TRP A 238 -1.49 15.99 11.77
N ASN A 239 -0.66 16.88 12.35
CA ASN A 239 0.62 16.53 12.98
C ASN A 239 0.41 15.70 14.27
N MET A 240 -0.35 14.61 14.16
CA MET A 240 -0.64 13.66 15.22
C MET A 240 0.29 12.50 15.04
N THR A 241 1.23 12.40 15.96
CA THR A 241 2.15 11.29 16.03
C THR A 241 1.89 10.51 17.30
N GLN A 242 2.00 9.20 17.18
CA GLN A 242 2.09 8.31 18.31
C GLN A 242 3.52 8.37 18.85
N VAL A 243 3.65 8.80 20.11
CA VAL A 243 4.94 8.93 20.83
C VAL A 243 5.13 7.86 21.90
N ASP A 244 4.05 7.15 22.27
CA ASP A 244 4.06 6.02 23.18
C ASP A 244 3.54 4.76 22.46
N PRO A 245 4.16 3.58 22.64
CA PRO A 245 3.67 2.35 22.04
C PRO A 245 2.36 1.86 22.71
N ASP A 246 1.68 0.94 22.02
CA ASP A 246 0.49 0.21 22.49
C ASP A 246 -0.65 1.11 22.99
N ASP A 247 -1.35 0.68 24.05
CA ASP A 247 -2.55 1.31 24.62
C ASP A 247 -2.31 2.72 25.18
N ARG A 248 -1.07 3.04 25.57
CA ARG A 248 -0.72 4.34 26.13
C ARG A 248 -0.75 5.45 25.11
N GLY A 249 -0.37 5.13 23.87
CA GLY A 249 -0.33 6.06 22.75
C GLY A 249 -1.37 5.76 21.69
N SER A 250 -2.39 4.94 21.95
CA SER A 250 -3.42 4.67 20.95
C SER A 250 -4.39 5.85 20.78
N PHE A 251 -5.06 5.86 19.64
CA PHE A 251 -6.14 6.77 19.32
C PHE A 251 -7.46 6.05 19.60
N HIS A 252 -8.28 6.63 20.48
CA HIS A 252 -9.60 6.13 20.82
C HIS A 252 -10.69 6.98 20.19
N VAL A 253 -11.66 6.33 19.58
CA VAL A 253 -12.83 6.96 18.97
C VAL A 253 -14.09 6.24 19.45
N ARG A 254 -15.06 7.00 19.97
CA ARG A 254 -16.41 6.49 20.28
C ARG A 254 -17.42 7.14 19.35
N MET A 255 -18.37 6.33 18.89
CA MET A 255 -19.34 6.70 17.87
C MET A 255 -20.75 6.28 18.28
N LYS A 256 -21.74 7.01 17.77
CA LYS A 256 -23.18 6.71 17.86
C LYS A 256 -23.60 5.77 16.74
N GLN A 257 -24.70 5.07 16.96
CA GLN A 257 -25.39 4.33 15.92
C GLN A 257 -26.23 5.25 15.04
N LEU A 258 -25.75 5.45 13.82
CA LEU A 258 -26.48 6.19 12.79
C LEU A 258 -27.72 5.41 12.32
N ASP A 259 -28.65 6.14 11.71
CA ASP A 259 -29.84 5.56 11.10
C ASP A 259 -29.51 4.82 9.79
N ALA A 260 -30.34 3.82 9.46
CA ALA A 260 -30.32 3.05 8.22
C ALA A 260 -31.76 2.72 7.79
N PRO A 261 -32.60 3.74 7.54
CA PRO A 261 -34.04 3.59 7.45
C PRO A 261 -34.52 2.83 6.20
N LEU A 262 -33.67 2.67 5.19
CA LEU A 262 -34.02 2.00 3.93
C LEU A 262 -33.51 0.56 3.88
N THR A 263 -32.36 0.28 4.49
CA THR A 263 -31.63 -0.98 4.30
C THR A 263 -31.67 -1.93 5.51
N ALA A 264 -31.85 -1.41 6.73
CA ALA A 264 -31.88 -2.21 7.96
C ALA A 264 -33.30 -2.36 8.51
N SER A 265 -33.65 -3.56 8.99
CA SER A 265 -34.98 -3.86 9.55
C SER A 265 -35.31 -3.04 10.80
N ASN A 266 -34.33 -2.79 11.66
CA ASN A 266 -34.45 -1.93 12.83
C ASN A 266 -34.21 -0.44 12.54
N ARG A 267 -34.08 -0.06 11.26
CA ARG A 267 -33.76 1.30 10.80
C ARG A 267 -32.45 1.87 11.37
N LYS A 268 -31.51 1.04 11.83
CA LYS A 268 -30.23 1.46 12.42
C LYS A 268 -29.05 0.78 11.75
N GLN A 269 -27.91 1.45 11.66
CA GLN A 269 -26.69 0.88 11.09
C GLN A 269 -26.24 -0.33 11.91
N PRO A 270 -26.12 -1.52 11.32
CA PRO A 270 -25.74 -2.71 12.06
C PRO A 270 -24.26 -2.70 12.50
N GLN A 271 -23.39 -2.06 11.70
CA GLN A 271 -21.95 -1.96 11.93
C GLN A 271 -21.43 -0.65 11.36
N VAL A 272 -20.25 -0.26 11.84
CA VAL A 272 -19.41 0.77 11.23
C VAL A 272 -18.23 0.06 10.56
N ILE A 273 -17.74 0.61 9.45
CA ILE A 273 -16.58 0.07 8.73
C ILE A 273 -15.44 1.06 8.87
N ALA A 274 -14.30 0.57 9.36
CA ALA A 274 -13.05 1.31 9.46
C ALA A 274 -12.08 0.88 8.36
N TYR A 275 -11.40 1.85 7.78
CA TYR A 275 -10.32 1.67 6.82
C TYR A 275 -9.08 2.37 7.37
N LEU A 276 -7.92 1.74 7.27
CA LEU A 276 -6.65 2.30 7.73
C LEU A 276 -5.68 2.32 6.56
N THR A 277 -5.20 3.51 6.22
CA THR A 277 -4.26 3.73 5.12
C THR A 277 -3.21 4.76 5.52
N GLN A 278 -2.23 5.01 4.66
CA GLN A 278 -1.29 6.10 4.87
C GLN A 278 -2.01 7.46 4.78
N PRO A 279 -1.59 8.46 5.57
CA PRO A 279 -2.12 9.81 5.46
C PRO A 279 -2.01 10.38 4.04
N GLY A 280 -3.14 10.88 3.52
CA GLY A 280 -3.23 11.50 2.18
C GLY A 280 -3.28 10.51 1.01
N ARG A 281 -3.27 9.19 1.26
CA ARG A 281 -3.49 8.18 0.22
C ARG A 281 -4.96 7.78 0.17
N GLU A 282 -5.41 7.40 -1.01
CA GLU A 282 -6.72 6.77 -1.16
C GLU A 282 -6.69 5.34 -0.64
N ILE A 283 -7.88 4.82 -0.37
CA ILE A 283 -8.10 3.41 -0.12
C ILE A 283 -9.18 2.93 -1.07
N SER A 284 -8.99 1.73 -1.62
CA SER A 284 -9.98 1.08 -2.45
C SER A 284 -11.12 0.52 -1.56
N THR A 285 -11.46 -0.75 -1.74
CA THR A 285 -12.49 -1.43 -0.92
C THR A 285 -11.91 -2.27 0.22
N TYR A 286 -10.58 -2.43 0.27
CA TYR A 286 -9.86 -3.27 1.24
C TYR A 286 -8.50 -2.66 1.62
N PRO A 287 -7.92 -3.02 2.78
CA PRO A 287 -8.55 -3.80 3.86
C PRO A 287 -9.61 -2.98 4.60
N ARG A 288 -10.66 -3.67 5.07
CA ARG A 288 -11.77 -3.07 5.82
C ARG A 288 -11.99 -3.82 7.11
N PHE A 289 -12.22 -3.10 8.19
CA PHE A 289 -12.45 -3.65 9.52
C PHE A 289 -13.88 -3.36 9.95
N TYR A 290 -14.62 -4.41 10.33
CA TYR A 290 -15.99 -4.26 10.79
C TYR A 290 -16.01 -3.99 12.29
N ILE A 291 -16.55 -2.84 12.67
CA ILE A 291 -16.68 -2.41 14.07
C ILE A 291 -18.05 -2.83 14.55
N ASN A 292 -18.06 -3.80 15.47
CA ASN A 292 -19.28 -4.40 16.00
C ASN A 292 -19.97 -3.50 17.03
N TYR A 293 -21.30 -3.55 17.04
CA TYR A 293 -22.13 -2.82 17.99
C TYR A 293 -21.84 -3.28 19.41
N ARG A 294 -21.65 -2.32 20.32
CA ARG A 294 -21.34 -2.56 21.74
C ARG A 294 -20.17 -3.52 21.99
N SER A 295 -19.14 -3.48 21.14
CA SER A 295 -17.90 -4.23 21.34
C SER A 295 -16.69 -3.30 21.44
N TYR A 296 -15.67 -3.71 22.19
CA TYR A 296 -14.38 -3.03 22.24
C TYR A 296 -13.51 -3.53 21.08
N ASN A 297 -13.32 -2.70 20.06
CA ASN A 297 -12.54 -3.04 18.88
C ASN A 297 -11.14 -2.44 18.98
N VAL A 298 -10.11 -3.26 18.88
CA VAL A 298 -8.70 -2.83 18.91
C VAL A 298 -8.06 -3.18 17.58
N ILE A 299 -7.45 -2.19 16.94
CA ILE A 299 -6.71 -2.36 15.70
C ILE A 299 -5.24 -1.98 15.93
N LYS A 300 -4.38 -2.99 15.97
CA LYS A 300 -2.94 -2.81 16.15
C LYS A 300 -2.24 -2.85 14.80
N CYS A 301 -1.45 -1.83 14.51
CA CYS A 301 -0.76 -1.66 13.23
C CYS A 301 0.75 -1.79 13.37
N LYS A 302 1.40 -2.12 12.25
CA LYS A 302 2.86 -2.12 12.08
C LYS A 302 3.21 -1.39 10.78
N MET A 303 4.27 -0.59 10.80
CA MET A 303 4.74 0.14 9.62
C MET A 303 5.99 -0.51 9.02
N ARG A 304 5.98 -0.66 7.69
CA ARG A 304 7.13 -1.10 6.90
C ARG A 304 7.41 -0.07 5.82
N ARG A 305 8.64 0.41 5.71
CA ARG A 305 9.07 1.25 4.58
C ARG A 305 9.80 0.38 3.59
N ILE A 306 9.26 0.28 2.39
CA ILE A 306 9.81 -0.53 1.31
C ILE A 306 10.38 0.40 0.27
N LYS A 307 11.65 0.18 -0.09
CA LYS A 307 12.35 0.83 -1.20
C LYS A 307 12.90 -0.25 -2.12
N MET A 308 12.33 -0.34 -3.30
CA MET A 308 12.79 -1.24 -4.36
C MET A 308 13.61 -0.43 -5.36
N LEU A 309 14.54 -1.08 -6.09
CA LEU A 309 15.20 -0.46 -7.25
C LEU A 309 14.15 0.09 -8.24
N ASP A 310 14.43 1.27 -8.79
CA ASP A 310 13.54 1.92 -9.77
C ASP A 310 13.40 1.12 -11.07
N SER A 311 14.40 0.28 -11.40
CA SER A 311 14.39 -0.65 -12.52
C SER A 311 13.56 -1.92 -12.27
N ASN A 312 12.99 -2.10 -11.08
CA ASN A 312 12.27 -3.30 -10.73
C ASN A 312 10.90 -3.34 -11.43
N LYS A 313 10.70 -4.33 -12.31
CA LYS A 313 9.46 -4.53 -13.07
C LYS A 313 8.20 -4.78 -12.23
N TYR A 314 8.34 -5.02 -10.93
CA TYR A 314 7.24 -5.28 -10.00
C TYR A 314 6.81 -4.05 -9.19
N CYS A 315 7.30 -2.86 -9.55
CA CYS A 315 6.86 -1.61 -8.94
C CYS A 315 6.92 -0.45 -9.96
N ILE A 316 6.28 0.66 -9.61
CA ILE A 316 6.31 1.89 -10.39
C ILE A 316 7.17 2.92 -9.66
N ALA A 317 8.21 3.42 -10.34
CA ALA A 317 9.20 4.37 -9.81
C ALA A 317 8.79 5.84 -9.93
N ASP A 318 7.49 6.12 -9.96
CA ASP A 318 6.94 7.46 -10.02
C ASP A 318 6.58 7.95 -8.60
N ALA A 319 7.08 9.13 -8.25
CA ALA A 319 6.84 9.74 -6.94
C ALA A 319 5.37 10.13 -6.73
N ASP A 320 4.67 10.48 -7.80
CA ASP A 320 3.27 10.90 -7.77
C ASP A 320 2.31 9.71 -7.88
N TYR A 321 2.83 8.49 -8.09
CA TYR A 321 2.01 7.31 -8.21
C TYR A 321 1.28 6.99 -6.90
N GLY A 322 -0.06 6.91 -6.99
CA GLY A 322 -0.97 6.67 -5.88
C GLY A 322 -0.89 5.28 -5.24
N GLY A 323 -0.16 4.35 -5.87
CA GLY A 323 -0.10 2.95 -5.46
C GLY A 323 -1.26 2.12 -5.99
N ARG A 324 -1.41 0.90 -5.44
CA ARG A 324 -2.39 -0.08 -5.90
C ARG A 324 -3.82 0.42 -5.77
N ASP A 325 -4.15 1.07 -4.66
CA ASP A 325 -5.51 1.56 -4.39
C ASP A 325 -5.95 2.62 -5.40
N ASP A 326 -5.10 3.60 -5.71
CA ASP A 326 -5.42 4.62 -6.71
C ASP A 326 -5.54 4.01 -8.12
N CYS A 327 -4.65 3.08 -8.48
CA CYS A 327 -4.74 2.33 -9.72
C CYS A 327 -6.06 1.54 -9.81
N TYR A 328 -6.44 0.84 -8.75
CA TYR A 328 -7.69 0.08 -8.69
C TYR A 328 -8.89 1.00 -8.87
N ILE A 329 -8.94 2.13 -8.16
CA ILE A 329 -10.03 3.11 -8.29
C ILE A 329 -10.12 3.63 -9.72
N ARG A 330 -8.99 3.98 -10.35
CA ARG A 330 -8.97 4.43 -11.75
C ARG A 330 -9.43 3.35 -12.72
N LYS A 331 -8.99 2.10 -12.54
CA LYS A 331 -9.46 0.96 -13.35
C LYS A 331 -10.96 0.72 -13.15
N TRP A 332 -11.46 0.80 -11.91
CA TRP A 332 -12.89 0.68 -11.63
C TRP A 332 -13.68 1.79 -12.31
N LEU A 333 -13.26 3.05 -12.16
CA LEU A 333 -13.86 4.19 -12.87
C LEU A 333 -13.88 3.95 -14.38
N TYR A 334 -12.76 3.50 -14.94
CA TYR A 334 -12.61 3.25 -16.37
C TYR A 334 -13.57 2.15 -16.87
N HIS A 335 -13.53 0.97 -16.27
CA HIS A 335 -14.28 -0.19 -16.74
C HIS A 335 -15.76 -0.16 -16.36
N ARG A 336 -16.14 0.52 -15.27
CA ARG A 336 -17.53 0.51 -14.77
C ARG A 336 -18.33 1.75 -15.09
N LEU A 337 -17.69 2.89 -15.30
CA LEU A 337 -18.37 4.16 -15.58
C LEU A 337 -17.94 4.76 -16.92
N ILE A 338 -16.64 4.95 -17.15
CA ILE A 338 -16.17 5.72 -18.31
C ILE A 338 -16.43 5.00 -19.63
N VAL A 339 -15.92 3.77 -19.80
CA VAL A 339 -16.13 3.00 -21.03
C VAL A 339 -17.60 2.69 -21.30
N PRO A 340 -18.39 2.18 -20.32
CA PRO A 340 -19.78 1.82 -20.60
C PRO A 340 -20.75 3.01 -20.64
N LEU A 341 -20.52 4.07 -19.86
CA LEU A 341 -21.51 5.15 -19.65
C LEU A 341 -21.00 6.54 -20.07
N ASN A 342 -19.72 6.69 -20.40
CA ASN A 342 -19.08 7.94 -20.81
C ASN A 342 -19.30 9.10 -19.82
N CYS A 343 -19.26 8.80 -18.52
CA CYS A 343 -19.49 9.77 -17.45
C CYS A 343 -18.78 9.37 -16.15
N THR A 344 -18.84 10.25 -15.14
CA THR A 344 -18.31 9.98 -13.78
C THR A 344 -19.34 10.34 -12.70
N VAL A 345 -19.14 9.80 -11.49
CA VAL A 345 -19.95 10.13 -10.30
C VAL A 345 -19.42 11.37 -9.59
N PHE A 346 -20.29 12.10 -8.89
CA PHE A 346 -19.97 13.43 -8.35
C PHE A 346 -18.74 13.46 -7.43
N TYR A 347 -18.55 12.42 -6.61
CA TYR A 347 -17.44 12.34 -5.65
C TYR A 347 -16.12 11.85 -6.25
N MET A 348 -16.13 11.50 -7.55
CA MET A 348 -14.93 11.09 -8.29
C MET A 348 -14.58 12.08 -9.40
N LYS A 349 -15.23 13.25 -9.43
CA LYS A 349 -15.02 14.28 -10.44
C LYS A 349 -13.58 14.81 -10.45
N ASP A 350 -12.97 14.99 -9.29
CA ASP A 350 -11.60 15.49 -9.17
C ASP A 350 -10.55 14.47 -9.68
N LYS A 351 -10.90 13.18 -9.71
CA LYS A 351 -10.04 12.12 -10.25
C LYS A 351 -10.19 11.94 -11.76
N ASN A 352 -11.20 12.56 -12.35
CA ASN A 352 -11.51 12.47 -13.77
C ASN A 352 -12.23 13.75 -14.23
N ASP A 353 -11.46 14.82 -14.32
CA ASP A 353 -11.92 16.15 -14.71
C ASP A 353 -12.42 16.21 -16.16
N GLN A 354 -11.93 15.31 -17.02
CA GLN A 354 -12.28 15.22 -18.45
C GLN A 354 -13.72 14.78 -18.73
N HIS A 355 -14.37 14.03 -17.83
CA HIS A 355 -15.69 13.45 -18.08
C HIS A 355 -16.80 14.20 -17.32
N GLN A 356 -17.96 14.38 -17.95
CA GLN A 356 -19.11 15.00 -17.29
C GLN A 356 -19.73 14.09 -16.23
N LEU A 357 -20.49 14.69 -15.32
CA LEU A 357 -21.25 13.93 -14.33
C LEU A 357 -22.32 13.09 -15.02
N CYS A 358 -22.54 11.87 -14.52
CA CYS A 358 -23.52 10.97 -15.08
C CYS A 358 -24.93 11.60 -15.03
N PRO A 359 -25.71 11.48 -16.12
CA PRO A 359 -27.12 11.83 -16.11
C PRO A 359 -27.87 11.08 -15.01
N VAL A 360 -28.83 11.77 -14.41
CA VAL A 360 -29.69 11.20 -13.36
C VAL A 360 -30.42 9.96 -13.89
N GLY A 361 -30.30 8.87 -13.14
CA GLY A 361 -30.90 7.57 -13.36
C GLY A 361 -30.03 6.57 -14.12
N LEU A 362 -28.93 7.02 -14.75
CA LEU A 362 -28.10 6.18 -15.61
C LEU A 362 -27.24 5.18 -14.81
N VAL A 363 -26.74 5.59 -13.65
CA VAL A 363 -25.92 4.74 -12.79
C VAL A 363 -26.80 3.68 -12.14
N ALA A 364 -27.96 4.09 -11.62
CA ALA A 364 -28.91 3.15 -11.01
C ALA A 364 -29.51 2.16 -12.03
N SER A 365 -29.68 2.53 -13.30
CA SER A 365 -30.12 1.58 -14.34
C SER A 365 -29.05 0.55 -14.73
N ASN A 366 -27.77 0.81 -14.40
CA ASN A 366 -26.65 -0.08 -14.66
C ASN A 366 -26.03 -0.61 -13.36
N TYR A 367 -26.81 -0.60 -12.27
CA TYR A 367 -26.31 -0.76 -10.91
C TYR A 367 -25.54 -2.08 -10.70
N GLU A 368 -26.04 -3.20 -11.22
CA GLU A 368 -25.39 -4.51 -11.08
C GLU A 368 -23.96 -4.52 -11.65
N ASN A 369 -23.77 -3.93 -12.84
CA ASN A 369 -22.44 -3.82 -13.44
C ASN A 369 -21.52 -2.91 -12.62
N ILE A 370 -22.04 -1.82 -12.06
CA ILE A 370 -21.27 -0.82 -11.31
C ILE A 370 -20.81 -1.38 -9.96
N GLN A 371 -21.65 -2.17 -9.30
CA GLN A 371 -21.32 -2.85 -8.04
C GLN A 371 -20.35 -4.01 -8.21
N ASN A 372 -20.13 -4.47 -9.45
CA ASN A 372 -19.23 -5.59 -9.70
C ASN A 372 -17.76 -5.16 -9.54
N LEU A 373 -17.13 -5.68 -8.49
CA LEU A 373 -15.72 -5.46 -8.14
C LEU A 373 -14.74 -6.34 -8.93
N THR A 374 -15.20 -7.27 -9.78
CA THR A 374 -14.33 -8.14 -10.57
C THR A 374 -13.64 -7.34 -11.67
N ILE A 375 -12.50 -6.77 -11.34
CA ILE A 375 -11.63 -6.05 -12.27
C ILE A 375 -10.27 -6.71 -12.19
N ASP A 376 -9.66 -6.93 -13.35
CA ASP A 376 -8.28 -7.39 -13.38
C ASP A 376 -7.36 -6.27 -12.87
N ASP A 377 -6.93 -6.42 -11.62
CA ASP A 377 -6.01 -5.53 -10.93
C ASP A 377 -4.58 -6.08 -10.89
N SER A 378 -4.29 -7.15 -11.65
CA SER A 378 -2.95 -7.75 -11.69
C SER A 378 -1.87 -6.76 -12.15
N ASP A 379 -2.21 -5.81 -13.04
CA ASP A 379 -1.29 -4.74 -13.46
C ASP A 379 -1.15 -3.58 -12.45
N CYS A 380 -1.96 -3.55 -11.37
CA CYS A 380 -1.85 -2.52 -10.35
C CYS A 380 -0.65 -2.81 -9.44
N LEU A 381 0.52 -2.43 -9.93
CA LEU A 381 1.78 -2.55 -9.22
C LEU A 381 1.84 -1.58 -8.02
N PRO A 382 2.61 -1.88 -6.97
CA PRO A 382 2.88 -0.93 -5.90
C PRO A 382 3.90 0.13 -6.34
N ALA A 383 3.97 1.27 -5.63
CA ALA A 383 5.08 2.21 -5.80
C ALA A 383 6.40 1.58 -5.32
N CYS A 384 7.52 1.90 -5.98
CA CYS A 384 8.85 1.38 -5.60
C CYS A 384 9.30 1.89 -4.22
N ALA A 385 8.91 3.11 -3.85
CA ALA A 385 9.07 3.66 -2.50
C ALA A 385 7.69 3.84 -1.84
N ARG A 386 7.44 3.14 -0.73
CA ARG A 386 6.14 3.18 -0.03
C ARG A 386 6.21 2.79 1.44
N ASN A 387 5.18 3.17 2.19
CA ASN A 387 4.99 2.80 3.60
C ASN A 387 3.86 1.77 3.75
N ASP A 388 4.16 0.49 3.73
CA ASP A 388 3.12 -0.53 3.93
C ASP A 388 2.71 -0.58 5.41
N ILE A 389 1.44 -0.28 5.69
CA ILE A 389 0.84 -0.41 7.03
C ILE A 389 0.03 -1.70 7.05
N THR A 390 0.40 -2.60 7.95
CA THR A 390 -0.32 -3.86 8.17
C THR A 390 -0.97 -3.82 9.55
N CYS A 391 -2.27 -4.07 9.62
CA CYS A 391 -3.00 -4.03 10.89
C CYS A 391 -3.72 -5.35 11.17
N SER A 392 -3.76 -5.72 12.45
CA SER A 392 -4.55 -6.82 12.99
C SER A 392 -5.70 -6.25 13.81
N HIS A 393 -6.91 -6.77 13.59
CA HIS A 393 -8.10 -6.40 14.35
C HIS A 393 -8.45 -7.52 15.31
N SER A 394 -8.55 -7.15 16.58
CA SER A 394 -9.09 -7.98 17.64
C SER A 394 -10.30 -7.26 18.23
N PHE A 395 -11.32 -8.02 18.55
CA PHE A 395 -12.46 -7.51 19.30
C PHE A 395 -12.72 -8.47 20.45
N ASP A 396 -13.15 -7.93 21.57
CA ASP A 396 -13.58 -8.74 22.69
C ASP A 396 -15.09 -9.00 22.53
N GLU A 397 -15.44 -10.25 22.22
CA GLU A 397 -16.81 -10.78 22.28
C GLU A 397 -17.17 -11.27 23.70
N ASP A 398 -16.17 -11.59 24.54
CA ASP A 398 -16.29 -12.45 25.73
C ASP A 398 -16.10 -11.74 27.08
N THR A 399 -15.86 -10.43 27.14
CA THR A 399 -15.89 -9.66 28.41
C THR A 399 -17.02 -8.64 28.58
N PRO A 400 -18.30 -8.96 28.29
CA PRO A 400 -19.38 -8.31 29.04
C PRO A 400 -19.23 -8.63 30.55
N THR A 401 -18.66 -9.77 30.92
CA THR A 401 -18.87 -10.45 32.21
C THR A 401 -17.95 -10.10 33.37
N ARG A 402 -16.98 -9.18 33.26
CA ARG A 402 -16.14 -8.82 34.42
C ARG A 402 -16.07 -7.36 34.85
N GLN A 403 -16.61 -6.39 34.09
CA GLN A 403 -16.65 -5.00 34.58
C GLN A 403 -17.74 -4.08 34.00
N TYR A 404 -18.50 -4.49 32.98
CA TYR A 404 -19.28 -3.52 32.17
C TYR A 404 -20.79 -3.78 32.08
N ILE A 405 -21.34 -4.80 32.75
CA ILE A 405 -22.78 -5.14 32.75
C ILE A 405 -23.69 -4.07 33.39
N PHE A 406 -23.17 -3.04 34.07
CA PHE A 406 -24.01 -2.09 34.83
C PHE A 406 -23.94 -0.62 34.43
N SER A 407 -23.24 -0.25 33.36
CA SER A 407 -23.22 1.14 32.91
C SER A 407 -24.14 1.36 31.70
N LYS A 408 -25.14 2.23 31.85
CA LYS A 408 -25.92 2.82 30.74
C LYS A 408 -25.06 3.67 29.78
N SER A 409 -23.72 3.69 29.95
CA SER A 409 -22.80 4.60 29.26
C SER A 409 -21.86 3.91 28.28
N PHE A 410 -22.12 2.66 27.88
CA PHE A 410 -21.32 1.99 26.85
C PHE A 410 -21.64 2.62 25.47
N PRO A 411 -20.62 3.06 24.70
CA PRO A 411 -20.84 3.67 23.40
C PRO A 411 -21.40 2.66 22.39
N ASP A 412 -22.18 3.13 21.42
CA ASP A 412 -22.75 2.25 20.39
C ASP A 412 -21.65 1.55 19.58
N PHE A 413 -20.61 2.29 19.20
CA PHE A 413 -19.39 1.75 18.60
C PHE A 413 -18.16 2.41 19.22
N GLN A 414 -17.08 1.65 19.34
CA GLN A 414 -15.79 2.19 19.72
C GLN A 414 -14.66 1.45 19.04
N ILE A 415 -13.61 2.19 18.73
CA ILE A 415 -12.38 1.70 18.15
C ILE A 415 -11.20 2.34 18.88
N GLU A 416 -10.23 1.50 19.21
CA GLU A 416 -8.89 1.89 19.59
C GLU A 416 -7.95 1.47 18.46
N PHE A 417 -7.10 2.39 17.98
CA PHE A 417 -6.11 2.03 16.97
C PHE A 417 -4.78 2.74 17.18
N GLY A 418 -3.70 2.11 16.73
CA GLY A 418 -2.35 2.64 16.86
C GLY A 418 -1.30 1.61 16.46
N PHE A 419 -0.04 1.98 16.56
CA PHE A 419 1.08 1.06 16.38
C PHE A 419 1.32 0.25 17.66
N SER A 420 1.55 -1.06 17.49
CA SER A 420 1.97 -1.92 18.61
C SER A 420 3.27 -1.42 19.21
N ASP A 421 4.24 -1.21 18.34
CA ASP A 421 5.60 -0.81 18.67
C ASP A 421 5.94 0.42 17.83
N LEU A 422 6.72 1.35 18.39
CA LEU A 422 7.27 2.48 17.65
C LEU A 422 8.49 2.04 16.84
N GLU A 423 8.23 1.10 15.95
CA GLU A 423 9.24 0.46 15.12
C GLU A 423 8.88 0.58 13.64
N VAL A 424 9.90 0.85 12.84
CA VAL A 424 9.80 0.87 11.39
C VAL A 424 10.72 -0.19 10.83
N MET A 425 10.13 -1.15 10.12
CA MET A 425 10.90 -2.10 9.33
C MET A 425 11.28 -1.43 8.00
N LEU A 426 12.56 -1.23 7.77
CA LEU A 426 13.12 -0.78 6.50
C LEU A 426 13.46 -2.00 5.64
N CYS A 427 12.81 -2.12 4.49
CA CYS A 427 13.09 -3.13 3.48
C CYS A 427 13.69 -2.44 2.27
N SER A 428 14.94 -2.75 1.91
CA SER A 428 15.56 -2.26 0.68
C SER A 428 15.90 -3.46 -0.20
N VAL A 429 15.42 -3.45 -1.45
CA VAL A 429 15.68 -4.48 -2.46
C VAL A 429 16.56 -3.91 -3.55
#